data_AF-V6IF16-F1
#
_entry.id   AF-V6IF16-F1
#
_cell.length_a   1.000
_cell.length_b   1.000
_cell.length_c   1.000
_cell.angle_alpha   90.00
_cell.angle_beta   90.00
_cell.angle_gamma   90.00
#
_symmetry.space_group_name_H-M   'P 1'
#
loop_
_entity.id
_entity.type
_entity.pdbx_description
1 polymer ?
#
loop_
_entity_poly.entity_id
_entity_poly.type
_entity_poly.pdbx_seq_one_letter_code
_entity_poly.pdbx_strand_id
1 'polypeptide(L)'
;MNELEKSNYRNIIIDSIHHELTHNVDFSIYSTRGIVYQDSYWNSLKPSSFEYGTYVTGSVPYPLNFPQGPWPNYRHFWNPIPGFVSDYATASYAEDKAEIGAGIMGNQFWEINEICRTDSFVAAKVNEMISEMNRFWPYEGAENTGWKRRISQMSCN
;
A
#
# COMPACT_ATOMS: atom_id res chain seq x y z
N MET A 1 19.70 -21.52 3.87
CA MET A 1 18.34 -20.98 3.94
C MET A 1 17.35 -22.13 3.79
N ASN A 2 16.52 -22.36 4.81
CA ASN A 2 15.47 -23.38 4.78
C ASN A 2 14.28 -22.92 3.90
N GLU A 3 13.32 -23.81 3.61
CA GLU A 3 12.20 -23.50 2.71
C GLU A 3 11.30 -22.36 3.20
N LEU A 4 11.11 -22.24 4.51
CA LEU A 4 10.34 -21.16 5.12
C LEU A 4 11.06 -19.81 4.92
N GLU A 5 12.36 -19.77 5.17
CA GLU A 5 13.19 -18.58 4.96
C GLU A 5 13.21 -18.16 3.48
N LYS A 6 13.30 -19.12 2.55
CA LYS A 6 13.21 -18.85 1.10
C LYS A 6 11.85 -18.26 0.71
N SER A 7 10.76 -18.82 1.24
CA SER A 7 9.41 -18.32 1.01
C SER A 7 9.25 -16.89 1.53
N ASN A 8 9.72 -16.62 2.75
CA ASN A 8 9.66 -15.30 3.35
C ASN A 8 10.48 -14.28 2.55
N TYR A 9 11.68 -14.66 2.12
CA TYR A 9 12.53 -13.79 1.30
C TYR A 9 11.88 -13.47 -0.06
N ARG A 10 11.25 -14.46 -0.70
CA ARG A 10 10.52 -14.25 -1.95
C ARG A 10 9.36 -13.28 -1.76
N ASN A 11 8.62 -13.39 -0.66
CA ASN A 11 7.51 -12.49 -0.37
C ASN A 11 7.99 -11.05 -0.20
N ILE A 12 9.06 -10.84 0.58
CA ILE A 12 9.70 -9.53 0.76
C ILE A 12 10.11 -8.92 -0.59
N ILE A 13 10.71 -9.71 -1.49
CA ILE A 13 11.09 -9.21 -2.82
C ILE A 13 9.86 -8.79 -3.62
N ILE A 14 8.81 -9.60 -3.65
CA ILE A 14 7.59 -9.30 -4.43
C ILE A 14 6.96 -8.00 -3.92
N ASP A 15 6.80 -7.84 -2.61
CA ASP A 15 6.21 -6.65 -2.02
C ASP A 15 7.10 -5.42 -2.23
N SER A 16 8.43 -5.59 -2.24
CA SER A 16 9.37 -4.52 -2.59
C SER A 16 9.27 -4.12 -4.05
N ILE A 17 9.17 -5.08 -4.98
CA ILE A 17 9.04 -4.80 -6.41
C ILE A 17 7.77 -3.97 -6.66
N HIS A 18 6.62 -4.38 -6.11
CA HIS A 18 5.38 -3.63 -6.34
C HIS A 18 5.38 -2.26 -5.68
N HIS A 19 6.01 -2.12 -4.52
CA HIS A 19 6.20 -0.85 -3.84
C HIS A 19 7.06 0.11 -4.65
N GLU A 20 8.25 -0.31 -5.07
CA GLU A 20 9.15 0.52 -5.88
C GLU A 20 8.57 0.82 -7.27
N LEU A 21 7.82 -0.11 -7.87
CA LEU A 21 7.09 0.16 -9.11
C LEU A 21 6.03 1.25 -8.91
N THR A 22 5.35 1.26 -7.76
CA THR A 22 4.38 2.31 -7.44
C THR A 22 5.06 3.67 -7.31
N HIS A 23 6.20 3.76 -6.64
CA HIS A 23 7.03 4.98 -6.61
C HIS A 23 7.41 5.45 -8.02
N ASN A 24 7.81 4.53 -8.91
CA ASN A 24 8.15 4.88 -10.29
C ASN A 24 6.96 5.42 -11.09
N VAL A 25 5.77 4.84 -10.92
CA VAL A 25 4.54 5.34 -11.55
C VAL A 25 4.18 6.72 -11.01
N ASP A 26 4.16 6.88 -9.68
CA ASP A 26 3.81 8.15 -9.03
C ASP A 26 4.77 9.27 -9.44
N PHE A 27 6.08 9.00 -9.43
CA PHE A 27 7.09 9.94 -9.92
C PHE A 27 6.88 10.29 -11.41
N SER A 28 6.54 9.32 -12.25
CA SER A 28 6.35 9.56 -13.69
C SER A 28 5.11 10.38 -14.01
N ILE A 29 4.04 10.25 -13.22
CA ILE A 29 2.77 10.94 -13.44
C ILE A 29 2.75 12.31 -12.74
N TYR A 30 3.25 12.37 -11.51
CA TYR A 30 3.06 13.52 -10.62
C TYR A 30 4.33 14.31 -10.33
N SER A 31 5.49 13.91 -10.86
CA SER A 31 6.66 14.78 -10.78
C SER A 31 6.59 15.91 -11.79
N THR A 32 6.68 17.14 -11.30
CA THR A 32 6.98 18.31 -12.14
C THR A 32 8.37 18.79 -11.77
N ARG A 33 9.31 18.73 -12.72
CA ARG A 33 10.72 19.12 -12.51
C ARG A 33 11.40 18.38 -11.34
N GLY A 34 11.05 17.11 -11.13
CA GLY A 34 11.64 16.27 -10.08
C GLY A 34 11.08 16.48 -8.67
N ILE A 35 10.01 17.28 -8.52
CA ILE A 35 9.27 17.43 -7.26
C ILE A 35 7.99 16.61 -7.36
N VAL A 36 7.82 15.66 -6.44
CA VAL A 36 6.58 14.87 -6.33
C VAL A 36 5.46 15.78 -5.85
N TYR A 37 4.44 15.98 -6.69
CA TYR A 37 3.23 16.69 -6.31
C TYR A 37 2.46 15.86 -5.27
N GLN A 38 2.20 16.45 -4.10
CA GLN A 38 1.33 15.83 -3.10
C GLN A 38 -0.12 16.17 -3.44
N ASP A 39 -0.87 15.16 -3.88
CA ASP A 39 -2.28 15.31 -4.17
C ASP A 39 -3.04 15.67 -2.89
N SER A 40 -3.76 16.79 -2.96
CA SER A 40 -4.48 17.34 -1.81
C SER A 40 -5.60 16.43 -1.32
N TYR A 41 -6.22 15.66 -2.23
CA TYR A 41 -7.26 14.71 -1.88
C TYR A 41 -6.66 13.53 -1.12
N TRP A 42 -5.61 12.88 -1.64
CA TRP A 42 -4.89 11.82 -0.94
C TRP A 42 -4.40 12.28 0.44
N ASN A 43 -3.82 13.49 0.52
CA ASN A 43 -3.34 14.05 1.78
C ASN A 43 -4.49 14.30 2.79
N SER A 44 -5.74 14.41 2.34
CA SER A 44 -6.91 14.50 3.22
C SER A 44 -7.41 13.14 3.74
N LEU A 45 -6.97 12.03 3.15
CA LEU A 45 -7.40 10.66 3.51
C LEU A 45 -6.64 10.13 4.74
N LYS A 46 -6.53 10.93 5.79
CA LYS A 46 -5.87 10.57 7.04
C LYS A 46 -6.51 11.31 8.21
N PRO A 47 -6.34 10.84 9.47
CA PRO A 47 -6.82 11.57 10.63
C PRO A 47 -6.31 13.01 10.66
N SER A 48 -7.15 13.97 11.04
CA SER A 48 -6.78 15.39 11.06
C SER A 48 -5.65 15.72 12.04
N SER A 49 -5.45 14.86 13.04
CA SER A 49 -4.36 14.97 14.02
C SER A 49 -3.06 14.31 13.58
N PHE A 50 -3.02 13.68 12.41
CA PHE A 50 -1.86 12.94 11.94
C PHE A 50 -1.02 13.79 10.97
N GLU A 51 0.29 13.76 11.19
CA GLU A 51 1.30 14.30 10.28
C GLU A 51 2.31 13.21 9.91
N TYR A 52 2.65 13.14 8.62
CA TYR A 52 3.64 12.17 8.13
C TYR A 52 4.98 12.30 8.85
N GLY A 53 5.62 11.16 9.14
CA GLY A 53 6.93 11.11 9.80
C GLY A 53 6.90 11.34 11.30
N THR A 54 5.73 11.59 11.90
CA THR A 54 5.59 11.79 13.36
C THR A 54 5.26 10.51 14.11
N TYR A 55 4.78 9.47 13.42
CA TYR A 55 4.41 8.20 14.03
C TYR A 55 5.65 7.36 14.35
N VAL A 56 5.74 6.90 15.59
CA VAL A 56 6.83 6.05 16.06
C VAL A 56 6.43 4.59 15.87
N THR A 57 7.18 3.86 15.06
CA THR A 57 6.97 2.41 14.83
C THR A 57 6.89 1.65 16.15
N GLY A 58 5.84 0.83 16.32
CA GLY A 58 5.60 0.07 17.54
C GLY A 58 5.08 0.90 18.73
N SER A 59 4.67 2.16 18.52
CA SER A 59 4.00 2.97 19.55
C SER A 59 2.60 2.46 19.90
N VAL A 60 1.95 1.75 18.99
CA VAL A 60 0.72 1.01 19.22
C VAL A 60 1.06 -0.48 19.41
N PRO A 61 0.47 -1.18 20.40
CA PRO A 61 0.69 -2.61 20.57
C PRO A 61 0.27 -3.39 19.32
N TYR A 62 1.19 -4.21 18.80
CA TYR A 62 0.88 -5.12 17.70
C TYR A 62 -0.22 -6.12 18.09
N PRO A 63 -1.00 -6.61 17.10
CA PRO A 63 -1.93 -7.71 17.31
C PRO A 63 -1.24 -8.95 17.92
N LEU A 64 -1.96 -9.72 18.74
CA LEU A 64 -1.46 -10.90 19.46
C LEU A 64 -0.72 -11.92 18.58
N ASN A 65 -1.07 -12.02 17.29
CA ASN A 65 -0.49 -12.95 16.32
C ASN A 65 0.22 -12.21 15.15
N PHE A 66 0.69 -10.98 15.37
CA PHE A 66 1.42 -10.25 14.35
C PHE A 66 2.67 -11.05 13.94
N PRO A 67 2.84 -11.37 12.65
CA PRO A 67 3.94 -12.23 12.22
C PRO A 67 5.27 -11.53 12.54
N GLN A 68 6.03 -12.15 13.44
CA GLN A 68 7.40 -11.75 13.70
C GLN A 68 8.28 -12.30 12.56
N GLY A 69 8.26 -11.61 11.42
CA GLY A 69 9.14 -11.89 10.28
C GLY A 69 10.57 -11.38 10.52
N PRO A 70 11.53 -11.76 9.66
CA PRO A 70 12.83 -11.11 9.67
C PRO A 70 12.64 -9.62 9.33
N TRP A 71 13.37 -8.76 10.04
CA TRP A 71 13.36 -7.33 9.82
C TRP A 71 13.49 -6.95 8.34
N PRO A 72 12.75 -5.94 7.86
CA PRO A 72 11.90 -5.06 8.66
C PRO A 72 10.41 -5.43 8.68
N ASN A 73 9.88 -5.73 9.87
CA ASN A 73 8.46 -6.02 10.11
C ASN A 73 7.52 -4.82 9.97
N TYR A 74 8.05 -3.61 9.74
CA TYR A 74 7.26 -2.38 9.70
C TYR A 74 6.40 -2.22 8.44
N ARG A 75 6.62 -3.04 7.41
CA ARG A 75 5.80 -3.06 6.17
C ARG A 75 4.67 -4.10 6.19
N HIS A 76 4.59 -4.92 7.24
CA HIS A 76 3.49 -5.87 7.34
C HIS A 76 2.17 -5.13 7.57
N PHE A 77 1.08 -5.62 6.97
CA PHE A 77 -0.20 -4.92 6.99
C PHE A 77 -1.02 -5.34 8.20
N TRP A 78 -1.38 -4.36 9.02
CA TRP A 78 -2.16 -4.58 10.24
C TRP A 78 -3.03 -3.41 10.66
N ASN A 79 -3.00 -2.30 9.90
CA ASN A 79 -3.76 -1.08 10.16
C ASN A 79 -3.47 -0.47 11.55
N PRO A 80 -2.23 0.03 11.80
CA PRO A 80 -1.83 0.56 13.11
C PRO A 80 -2.70 1.70 13.63
N ILE A 81 -3.12 2.56 12.70
CA ILE A 81 -3.93 3.74 12.94
C ILE A 81 -4.84 3.97 11.73
N PRO A 82 -5.97 4.67 11.90
CA PRO A 82 -6.88 4.91 10.79
C PRO A 82 -6.18 5.56 9.60
N GLY A 83 -6.47 5.06 8.39
CA GLY A 83 -5.91 5.51 7.12
C GLY A 83 -4.61 4.86 6.70
N PHE A 84 -3.94 4.05 7.53
CA PHE A 84 -2.63 3.49 7.17
C PHE A 84 -2.64 1.98 7.24
N VAL A 85 -2.04 1.31 6.26
CA VAL A 85 -2.01 -0.16 6.20
C VAL A 85 -0.89 -0.77 7.06
N SER A 86 0.22 -0.05 7.21
CA SER A 86 1.43 -0.49 7.93
C SER A 86 2.05 0.67 8.71
N ASP A 87 2.99 0.38 9.61
CA ASP A 87 3.77 1.43 10.28
C ASP A 87 4.59 2.23 9.26
N TYR A 88 5.09 1.56 8.21
CA TYR A 88 5.87 2.21 7.15
C TYR A 88 5.10 3.26 6.36
N ALA A 89 3.81 2.98 6.09
CA ALA A 89 2.93 3.91 5.39
C ALA A 89 2.80 5.27 6.12
N THR A 90 3.09 5.31 7.43
CA THR A 90 3.06 6.56 8.22
C THR A 90 4.29 7.44 8.01
N ALA A 91 5.37 6.91 7.42
CA ALA A 91 6.66 7.59 7.32
C ALA A 91 6.64 8.77 6.36
N SER A 92 5.95 8.65 5.22
CA SER A 92 5.79 9.74 4.26
C SER A 92 4.57 9.54 3.36
N TYR A 93 4.16 10.62 2.71
CA TYR A 93 3.12 10.59 1.65
C TYR A 93 3.46 9.57 0.55
N ALA A 94 4.73 9.48 0.15
CA ALA A 94 5.15 8.57 -0.91
C ALA A 94 5.07 7.11 -0.45
N GLU A 95 5.51 6.82 0.79
CA GLU A 95 5.45 5.46 1.33
C GLU A 95 4.02 4.98 1.50
N ASP A 96 3.10 5.87 1.90
CA ASP A 96 1.68 5.55 2.00
C ASP A 96 1.09 5.12 0.65
N LYS A 97 1.33 5.89 -0.42
CA LYS A 97 0.90 5.50 -1.77
C LYS A 97 1.53 4.17 -2.20
N ALA A 98 2.83 4.01 -1.96
CA ALA A 98 3.56 2.83 -2.38
C ALA A 98 3.13 1.56 -1.65
N GLU A 99 2.81 1.64 -0.36
CA GLU A 99 2.23 0.52 0.40
C GLU A 99 0.83 0.16 -0.12
N ILE A 100 -0.04 1.14 -0.42
CA ILE A 100 -1.36 0.85 -1.01
C ILE A 100 -1.22 0.15 -2.37
N GLY A 101 -0.36 0.65 -3.26
CA GLY A 101 -0.10 0.04 -4.57
C GLY A 101 0.51 -1.36 -4.47
N ALA A 102 1.46 -1.54 -3.55
CA ALA A 102 2.06 -2.84 -3.26
C ALA A 102 1.05 -3.84 -2.71
N GLY A 103 0.13 -3.38 -1.85
CA GLY A 103 -0.97 -4.18 -1.34
C GLY A 103 -1.85 -4.75 -2.45
N ILE A 104 -2.33 -3.87 -3.34
CA ILE A 104 -3.25 -4.26 -4.43
C ILE A 104 -2.60 -5.26 -5.38
N MET A 105 -1.31 -5.09 -5.69
CA MET A 105 -0.65 -5.85 -6.76
C MET A 105 0.19 -7.03 -6.25
N GLY A 106 0.68 -6.96 -5.01
CA GLY A 106 1.63 -7.88 -4.40
C GLY A 106 1.02 -9.03 -3.61
N ASN A 107 1.74 -9.49 -2.58
CA ASN A 107 1.33 -10.64 -1.77
C ASN A 107 0.43 -10.25 -0.60
N GLN A 108 0.44 -8.98 -0.19
CA GLN A 108 -0.39 -8.44 0.90
C GLN A 108 -1.83 -8.12 0.46
N PHE A 109 -2.28 -8.73 -0.65
CA PHE A 109 -3.56 -8.47 -1.29
C PHE A 109 -4.76 -8.76 -0.38
N TRP A 110 -4.70 -9.85 0.38
CA TRP A 110 -5.81 -10.24 1.23
C TRP A 110 -5.91 -9.32 2.45
N GLU A 111 -4.77 -8.92 3.00
CA GLU A 111 -4.66 -8.01 4.13
C GLU A 111 -5.20 -6.62 3.77
N ILE A 112 -4.78 -6.04 2.64
CA ILE A 112 -5.32 -4.72 2.24
C ILE A 112 -6.80 -4.78 1.91
N ASN A 113 -7.29 -5.89 1.33
CA ASN A 113 -8.70 -6.06 1.02
C ASN A 113 -9.56 -6.18 2.30
N GLU A 114 -9.00 -6.73 3.39
CA GLU A 114 -9.69 -6.76 4.69
C GLU A 114 -9.64 -5.40 5.39
N ILE A 115 -8.48 -4.74 5.40
CA ILE A 115 -8.33 -3.40 5.99
C ILE A 115 -9.26 -2.42 5.30
N CYS A 116 -9.30 -2.40 3.96
CA CYS A 116 -10.13 -1.44 3.23
C CYS A 116 -11.64 -1.70 3.34
N ARG A 117 -12.09 -2.83 3.88
CA ARG A 117 -13.50 -3.06 4.22
C ARG A 117 -13.90 -2.43 5.55
N THR A 118 -12.92 -2.20 6.42
CA THR A 118 -13.14 -1.81 7.82
C THR A 118 -12.68 -0.39 8.12
N ASP A 119 -11.69 0.11 7.38
CA ASP A 119 -11.15 1.47 7.48
C ASP A 119 -11.54 2.29 6.24
N SER A 120 -12.42 3.28 6.42
CA SER A 120 -12.93 4.12 5.33
C SER A 120 -11.85 5.02 4.70
N PHE A 121 -10.81 5.40 5.43
CA PHE A 121 -9.71 6.17 4.86
C PHE A 121 -8.88 5.28 3.93
N VAL A 122 -8.59 4.05 4.36
CA VAL A 122 -7.89 3.07 3.51
C VAL A 122 -8.75 2.70 2.30
N ALA A 123 -10.07 2.54 2.47
CA ALA A 123 -11.01 2.32 1.36
C ALA A 123 -10.92 3.42 0.31
N ALA A 124 -10.98 4.69 0.73
CA ALA A 124 -10.86 5.83 -0.16
C ALA A 124 -9.51 5.86 -0.90
N LYS A 125 -8.41 5.53 -0.21
CA LYS A 125 -7.06 5.43 -0.82
C LYS A 125 -6.97 4.32 -1.85
N VAL A 126 -7.50 3.14 -1.53
CA VAL A 126 -7.53 2.02 -2.48
C VAL A 126 -8.34 2.38 -3.72
N ASN A 127 -9.50 3.00 -3.55
CA ASN A 127 -10.33 3.42 -4.68
C ASN A 127 -9.66 4.48 -5.54
N GLU A 128 -8.96 5.44 -4.93
CA GLU A 128 -8.16 6.44 -5.66
C GLU A 128 -7.01 5.78 -6.43
N MET A 129 -6.25 4.89 -5.79
CA MET A 129 -5.17 4.15 -6.44
C MET A 129 -5.68 3.30 -7.60
N ILE A 130 -6.82 2.63 -7.44
CA ILE A 130 -7.48 1.87 -8.52
C ILE A 130 -7.88 2.78 -9.69
N SER A 131 -8.41 3.97 -9.39
CA SER A 131 -8.76 4.98 -10.40
C SER A 131 -7.52 5.41 -11.19
N GLU A 132 -6.41 5.71 -10.51
CA GLU A 132 -5.12 6.04 -11.14
C GLU A 132 -4.59 4.88 -11.99
N MET A 133 -4.61 3.66 -11.45
CA MET A 133 -4.17 2.45 -12.15
C MET A 133 -5.01 2.15 -13.40
N ASN A 134 -6.31 2.42 -13.36
CA ASN A 134 -7.20 2.27 -14.52
C ASN A 134 -6.97 3.36 -15.58
N ARG A 135 -6.62 4.58 -15.17
CA ARG A 135 -6.21 5.65 -16.10
C ARG A 135 -4.87 5.33 -16.78
N PHE A 136 -3.92 4.74 -16.03
CA PHE A 136 -2.64 4.29 -16.57
C PHE A 136 -2.80 3.15 -17.58
N TRP A 137 -3.68 2.18 -17.32
CA TRP A 137 -3.93 1.04 -18.19
C TRP A 137 -5.41 0.92 -18.61
N PRO A 138 -5.88 1.78 -19.55
CA PRO A 138 -7.30 1.86 -19.92
C PRO A 138 -7.70 0.89 -21.05
N TYR A 139 -6.80 -0.01 -21.49
CA TYR A 139 -7.01 -0.81 -22.69
C TYR A 139 -8.07 -1.90 -22.52
N GLU A 140 -9.07 -1.90 -23.40
CA GLU A 140 -10.09 -2.93 -23.52
C GLU A 140 -9.47 -4.28 -23.92
N GLY A 141 -10.07 -5.39 -23.47
CA GLY A 141 -9.56 -6.75 -23.74
C GLY A 141 -8.40 -7.20 -22.83
N ALA A 142 -7.92 -6.34 -21.94
CA ALA A 142 -6.88 -6.66 -20.96
C ALA A 142 -7.41 -7.32 -19.68
N GLU A 143 -8.67 -7.76 -19.65
CA GLU A 143 -9.33 -8.28 -18.43
C GLU A 143 -8.64 -9.51 -17.83
N ASN A 144 -7.94 -10.29 -18.68
CA ASN A 144 -7.18 -11.46 -18.25
C ASN A 144 -5.74 -11.14 -17.84
N THR A 145 -5.34 -9.86 -17.78
CA THR A 145 -4.04 -9.47 -17.24
C THR A 145 -4.03 -9.56 -15.72
N GLY A 146 -2.86 -9.76 -15.12
CA GLY A 146 -2.71 -9.70 -13.67
C GLY A 146 -3.21 -8.38 -13.08
N TRP A 147 -2.99 -7.28 -13.80
CA TRP A 147 -3.43 -5.93 -13.44
C TRP A 147 -4.93 -5.81 -13.27
N LYS A 148 -5.70 -6.10 -14.33
CA LYS A 148 -7.17 -5.99 -14.29
C LYS A 148 -7.80 -7.02 -13.34
N ARG A 149 -7.23 -8.22 -13.23
CA ARG A 149 -7.69 -9.23 -12.26
C ARG A 149 -7.53 -8.76 -10.82
N ARG A 150 -6.36 -8.23 -10.43
CA ARG A 150 -6.12 -7.77 -9.06
C ARG A 150 -7.07 -6.64 -8.67
N ILE A 151 -7.18 -5.64 -9.53
CA ILE A 151 -8.05 -4.48 -9.29
C ILE A 151 -9.51 -4.89 -9.16
N SER A 152 -10.02 -5.75 -10.05
CA SER A 152 -11.42 -6.20 -10.01
C SER A 152 -11.77 -7.11 -8.83
N GLN A 153 -10.77 -7.68 -8.16
CA GLN A 153 -10.95 -8.51 -6.96
C GLN A 153 -10.95 -7.68 -5.66
N MET A 154 -10.59 -6.40 -5.71
CA MET A 154 -10.70 -5.51 -4.56
C MET A 154 -12.18 -5.25 -4.24
N SER A 155 -12.49 -5.24 -2.95
CA SER A 155 -13.87 -5.19 -2.45
C SER A 155 -13.96 -4.28 -1.22
N CYS A 156 -13.51 -3.05 -1.38
CA CYS A 156 -13.56 -2.02 -0.33
C CYS A 156 -14.97 -1.45 -0.20
N ASN A 157 -15.32 -0.99 1.01
CA ASN A 157 -16.63 -0.41 1.33
C ASN A 157 -16.64 1.12 1.20
#